data_AF-A0A4Q4CWS3-F1
#
_entry.id   AF-A0A4Q4CWS3-F1
#
_cell.length_a   1.000
_cell.length_b   1.000
_cell.length_c   1.000
_cell.angle_alpha   90.00
_cell.angle_beta   90.00
_cell.angle_gamma   90.00
#
_symmetry.space_group_name_H-M   'P 1'
#
loop_
_entity.id
_entity.type
_entity.pdbx_description
1 polymer ?
#
loop_
_entity_poly.entity_id
_entity_poly.type
_entity_poly.pdbx_seq_one_letter_code
_entity_poly.pdbx_strand_id
1 'polypeptide(L)'
;MRLRLAALVPLVFCLTALGALFSSSQAAETPAPSPAASASAGATSSPPDADYYIAVQLLDSSKKAADGTSGVPVPDVKLTVVDDQKAEVGSSVTDAEGRVYIPIEGGGKYTVELDE
;
A
#
# COMPACT_ATOMS: atom_id res chain seq x y z
N MET A 1 15.47 -4.84 53.87
CA MET A 1 14.78 -4.30 55.07
C MET A 1 14.54 -2.80 54.81
N ARG A 2 13.31 -2.25 54.95
CA ARG A 2 12.79 -1.47 56.11
C ARG A 2 13.73 -0.30 56.53
N LEU A 3 13.32 0.96 56.79
CA LEU A 3 12.07 1.78 56.71
C LEU A 3 12.52 3.28 56.86
N ARG A 4 11.86 4.41 56.52
CA ARG A 4 10.48 4.91 56.25
C ARG A 4 10.52 5.82 54.97
N LEU A 5 9.54 6.58 54.46
CA LEU A 5 8.19 7.14 54.81
C LEU A 5 8.13 8.43 55.69
N ALA A 6 7.26 9.39 55.28
CA ALA A 6 6.88 10.68 55.90
C ALA A 6 7.94 11.81 55.86
N ALA A 7 7.64 13.11 55.68
CA ALA A 7 6.39 13.88 55.42
C ALA A 7 6.75 15.13 54.54
N LEU A 8 5.94 16.17 54.23
CA LEU A 8 4.58 16.63 54.57
C LEU A 8 4.05 17.57 53.43
N VAL A 9 2.81 18.07 53.48
CA VAL A 9 2.25 19.12 52.59
C VAL A 9 1.49 20.17 53.42
N PRO A 10 1.56 21.46 53.04
CA PRO A 10 0.33 22.27 52.96
C PRO A 10 0.30 23.24 51.75
N LEU A 11 -0.79 23.94 51.42
CA LEU A 11 -2.24 23.71 51.48
C LEU A 11 -2.92 25.03 51.01
N VAL A 12 -3.80 24.97 50.00
CA VAL A 12 -4.81 26.01 49.66
C VAL A 12 -4.34 27.46 49.39
N PHE A 13 -4.65 27.94 48.18
CA PHE A 13 -5.45 29.16 48.06
C PHE A 13 -6.71 28.86 47.23
N CYS A 14 -7.77 29.66 47.36
CA CYS A 14 -9.13 29.24 47.02
C CYS A 14 -9.94 30.34 46.31
N LEU A 15 -10.91 29.94 45.47
CA LEU A 15 -11.95 30.78 44.85
C LEU A 15 -11.40 31.84 43.84
N THR A 16 -12.13 32.30 42.81
CA THR A 16 -13.58 32.49 42.61
C THR A 16 -14.03 32.31 41.14
N ALA A 17 -15.36 32.28 40.94
CA ALA A 17 -16.14 32.57 39.72
C ALA A 17 -15.90 31.68 38.46
N LEU A 18 -16.91 30.99 37.89
CA LEU A 18 -18.27 31.39 37.46
C LEU A 18 -18.27 32.29 36.21
N GLY A 19 -18.52 31.70 35.05
CA GLY A 19 -18.67 32.42 33.78
C GLY A 19 -18.83 31.45 32.60
N ALA A 20 -20.06 31.02 32.31
CA ALA A 20 -20.34 30.25 31.11
C ALA A 20 -20.62 31.17 29.92
N LEU A 21 -20.13 30.82 28.73
CA LEU A 21 -20.75 31.16 27.45
C LEU A 21 -20.24 30.23 26.34
N PHE A 22 -21.07 30.05 25.31
CA PHE A 22 -20.80 29.14 24.18
C PHE A 22 -19.77 29.73 23.19
N SER A 23 -18.97 28.86 22.59
CA SER A 23 -18.62 28.95 21.16
C SER A 23 -18.01 27.63 20.68
N SER A 24 -18.87 26.70 20.23
CA SER A 24 -18.43 25.58 19.38
C SER A 24 -18.10 26.12 17.99
N SER A 25 -16.91 26.72 17.85
CA SER A 25 -16.42 27.18 16.55
C SER A 25 -16.00 25.97 15.73
N GLN A 26 -17.00 25.34 15.09
CA GLN A 26 -16.79 24.31 14.09
C GLN A 26 -16.09 24.95 12.89
N ALA A 27 -14.76 24.87 12.88
CA ALA A 27 -13.97 25.20 11.70
C ALA A 27 -14.51 24.33 10.55
N ALA A 28 -14.98 24.97 9.49
CA ALA A 28 -15.50 24.26 8.33
C ALA A 28 -14.35 23.45 7.72
N GLU A 29 -14.46 22.12 7.78
CA GLU A 29 -13.70 21.25 6.90
C GLU A 29 -14.18 21.50 5.47
N THR A 30 -13.56 22.47 4.80
CA THR A 30 -13.49 22.50 3.35
C THR A 30 -13.06 21.09 2.94
N PRO A 31 -13.87 20.34 2.17
CA PRO A 31 -13.51 18.98 1.82
C PRO A 31 -12.19 19.02 1.04
N ALA A 32 -11.12 18.57 1.69
CA ALA A 32 -9.84 18.40 1.02
C ALA A 32 -10.08 17.51 -0.20
N PRO A 33 -9.53 17.86 -1.38
CA PRO A 33 -9.85 17.16 -2.61
C PRO A 33 -9.65 15.66 -2.42
N SER A 34 -10.68 14.87 -2.79
CA SER A 34 -10.59 13.41 -2.80
C SER A 34 -9.31 12.97 -3.53
N PRO A 35 -8.69 11.88 -3.05
CA PRO A 35 -7.26 11.68 -3.12
C PRO A 35 -6.71 11.85 -4.54
N ALA A 36 -5.51 12.43 -4.62
CA ALA A 36 -4.68 12.29 -5.81
C ALA A 36 -4.44 10.80 -6.03
N ALA A 37 -5.22 10.20 -6.93
CA ALA A 37 -4.97 8.86 -7.41
C ALA A 37 -3.66 8.90 -8.21
N SER A 38 -2.56 8.52 -7.56
CA SER A 38 -1.38 8.06 -8.29
C SER A 38 -1.86 7.04 -9.31
N ALA A 39 -1.59 7.30 -10.58
CA ALA A 39 -2.11 6.48 -11.65
C ALA A 39 -1.49 5.08 -11.57
N SER A 40 -2.22 4.12 -11.00
CA SER A 40 -2.03 2.72 -11.34
C SER A 40 -2.38 2.60 -12.82
N ALA A 41 -1.35 2.72 -13.67
CA ALA A 41 -1.42 2.43 -15.10
C ALA A 41 -1.68 0.92 -15.22
N GLY A 42 -2.97 0.59 -15.15
CA GLY A 42 -3.40 -0.72 -14.67
C GLY A 42 -2.86 -1.86 -15.52
N ALA A 43 -2.21 -2.82 -14.87
CA ALA A 43 -1.89 -4.05 -15.55
C ALA A 43 -3.19 -4.78 -15.89
N THR A 44 -3.31 -5.18 -17.16
CA THR A 44 -4.48 -5.88 -17.69
C THR A 44 -4.17 -7.38 -17.82
N SER A 45 -5.20 -8.22 -17.94
CA SER A 45 -5.07 -9.66 -18.24
C SER A 45 -4.84 -9.97 -19.73
N SER A 46 -4.92 -8.94 -20.56
CA SER A 46 -4.52 -8.90 -21.97
C SER A 46 -3.24 -8.05 -22.09
N PRO A 47 -2.42 -8.20 -23.12
CA PRO A 47 -1.44 -7.18 -23.48
C PRO A 47 -2.09 -5.79 -23.61
N PRO A 48 -1.48 -4.72 -23.07
CA PRO A 48 -1.96 -3.35 -23.20
C PRO A 48 -1.67 -2.76 -24.58
N ASP A 49 -2.42 -1.72 -24.95
CA ASP A 49 -2.13 -0.89 -26.13
C ASP A 49 -1.04 0.14 -25.77
N ALA A 50 0.21 -0.34 -25.72
CA ALA A 50 1.40 0.42 -25.34
C ALA A 50 2.64 -0.11 -26.09
N ASP A 51 3.56 0.79 -26.48
CA ASP A 51 4.77 0.43 -27.25
C ASP A 51 5.70 -0.55 -26.51
N TYR A 52 5.71 -0.50 -25.17
CA TYR A 52 6.51 -1.38 -24.32
C TYR A 52 5.73 -1.83 -23.07
N TYR A 53 5.90 -3.09 -22.69
CA TYR A 53 5.34 -3.66 -21.46
C TYR A 53 6.19 -4.84 -20.97
N ILE A 54 6.12 -5.12 -19.67
CA ILE A 54 6.62 -6.35 -19.05
C ILE A 54 5.47 -7.33 -18.94
N ALA A 55 5.57 -8.47 -19.62
CA ALA A 55 4.66 -9.61 -19.43
C ALA A 55 5.28 -10.62 -18.47
N VAL A 56 4.52 -11.03 -17.45
CA VAL A 56 4.93 -12.09 -16.52
C VAL A 56 3.89 -13.22 -16.53
N GLN A 57 4.38 -14.45 -16.37
CA GLN A 57 3.58 -15.67 -16.25
C GLN A 57 4.12 -16.45 -15.05
N LEU A 58 3.35 -16.49 -13.95
CA LEU A 58 3.72 -17.19 -12.73
C LEU A 58 3.13 -18.60 -12.71
N LEU A 59 3.96 -19.60 -12.44
CA LEU A 59 3.60 -21.02 -12.41
C LEU A 59 4.25 -21.70 -11.19
N ASP A 60 3.44 -22.37 -10.36
CA ASP A 60 3.95 -23.27 -9.32
C ASP A 60 4.47 -24.55 -9.97
N SER A 61 5.79 -24.74 -9.90
CA SER A 61 6.49 -25.91 -10.44
C SER A 61 6.41 -27.16 -9.55
N SER A 62 5.95 -27.00 -8.30
CA SER A 62 5.72 -28.10 -7.34
C SER A 62 4.46 -28.90 -7.68
N LYS A 63 3.53 -28.29 -8.40
CA LYS A 63 2.32 -28.90 -8.94
C LYS A 63 2.48 -29.10 -10.45
N LYS A 64 1.71 -30.03 -11.03
CA LYS A 64 1.56 -30.14 -12.49
C LYS A 64 0.16 -29.74 -12.92
N ALA A 65 0.09 -28.98 -14.01
CA ALA A 65 -1.16 -28.71 -14.70
C ALA A 65 -1.69 -29.99 -15.38
N ALA A 66 -2.94 -29.93 -15.87
CA ALA A 66 -3.62 -31.09 -16.48
C ALA A 66 -2.95 -31.61 -17.77
N ASP A 67 -2.02 -30.85 -18.35
CA ASP A 67 -1.18 -31.25 -19.49
C ASP A 67 -0.01 -32.18 -19.07
N GLY A 68 0.31 -32.27 -17.77
CA GLY A 68 1.48 -32.96 -17.23
C GLY A 68 2.83 -32.28 -17.51
N THR A 69 2.90 -31.41 -18.52
CA THR A 69 4.09 -30.67 -18.94
C THR A 69 4.34 -29.42 -18.10
N SER A 70 3.31 -28.62 -17.81
CA SER A 70 3.47 -27.28 -17.22
C SER A 70 3.33 -27.26 -15.69
N GLY A 71 3.83 -26.21 -15.04
CA GLY A 71 3.44 -25.88 -13.66
C GLY A 71 1.99 -25.40 -13.60
N VAL A 72 1.39 -25.37 -12.41
CA VAL A 72 0.02 -24.84 -12.23
C VAL A 72 0.09 -23.31 -12.12
N PRO A 73 -0.74 -22.55 -12.86
CA PRO A 73 -0.78 -21.09 -12.73
C PRO A 73 -1.09 -20.62 -11.30
N VAL A 74 -0.50 -19.49 -10.92
CA VAL A 74 -0.68 -18.90 -9.58
C VAL A 74 -1.40 -17.54 -9.70
N PRO A 75 -2.71 -17.49 -9.46
CA PRO A 75 -3.47 -16.24 -9.38
C PRO A 75 -3.20 -15.49 -8.07
N ASP A 76 -3.71 -14.27 -7.98
CA ASP A 76 -3.80 -13.48 -6.74
C ASP A 76 -2.45 -13.08 -6.09
N VAL A 77 -1.32 -13.29 -6.78
CA VAL A 77 0.03 -12.86 -6.34
C VAL A 77 0.28 -11.42 -6.79
N LYS A 78 0.72 -10.55 -5.88
CA LYS A 78 1.06 -9.17 -6.20
C LYS A 78 2.45 -9.07 -6.82
N LEU A 79 2.56 -8.31 -7.90
CA LEU A 79 3.82 -7.90 -8.53
C LEU A 79 4.00 -6.39 -8.45
N THR A 80 5.24 -5.96 -8.30
CA THR A 80 5.67 -4.55 -8.37
C THR A 80 6.86 -4.45 -9.32
N VAL A 81 6.83 -3.52 -10.27
CA VAL A 81 7.96 -3.20 -11.15
C VAL A 81 8.58 -1.90 -10.69
N VAL A 82 9.89 -1.94 -10.46
CA VAL A 82 10.70 -0.74 -10.17
C VAL A 82 11.81 -0.57 -11.20
N ASP A 83 12.20 0.66 -11.47
CA ASP A 83 13.30 1.00 -12.39
C ASP A 83 14.69 0.86 -11.75
N ASP A 84 15.73 1.37 -12.41
CA ASP A 84 17.10 1.41 -11.87
C ASP A 84 17.33 2.50 -10.82
N GLN A 85 16.43 3.49 -10.72
CA GLN A 85 16.41 4.51 -9.68
C GLN A 85 15.62 4.05 -8.43
N LYS A 86 14.99 2.87 -8.49
CA LYS A 86 14.05 2.31 -7.50
C LYS A 86 12.76 3.12 -7.33
N ALA A 87 12.33 3.81 -8.38
CA ALA A 87 10.96 4.34 -8.48
C ALA A 87 10.00 3.22 -8.92
N GLU A 88 8.77 3.22 -8.41
CA GLU A 88 7.70 2.33 -8.85
C GLU A 88 7.20 2.75 -10.25
N VAL A 89 7.28 1.83 -11.20
CA VAL A 89 6.76 1.99 -12.57
C VAL A 89 5.32 1.51 -12.65
N GLY A 90 4.98 0.47 -11.87
CA GLY A 90 3.60 0.02 -11.68
C GLY A 90 3.52 -1.26 -10.84
N SER A 91 2.34 -1.49 -10.25
CA SER A 91 2.01 -2.70 -9.49
C SER A 91 0.62 -3.21 -9.86
N SER A 92 0.45 -4.54 -9.85
CA SER A 92 -0.84 -5.22 -10.01
C SER A 92 -0.74 -6.68 -9.51
N VAL A 93 -1.75 -7.50 -9.83
CA VAL A 93 -1.94 -8.86 -9.32
C VAL A 93 -2.07 -9.84 -10.49
N THR A 94 -1.61 -11.10 -10.34
CA THR A 94 -1.75 -12.14 -11.37
C THR A 94 -3.20 -12.59 -11.57
N ASP A 95 -3.57 -12.79 -12.85
CA ASP A 95 -4.90 -13.26 -13.24
C ASP A 95 -5.13 -14.76 -12.98
N ALA A 96 -6.32 -15.28 -13.32
CA ALA A 96 -6.71 -16.68 -13.13
C ALA A 96 -5.79 -17.70 -13.83
N GLU A 97 -5.04 -17.26 -14.85
CA GLU A 97 -4.02 -18.06 -15.54
C GLU A 97 -2.60 -17.61 -15.19
N GLY A 98 -2.42 -16.90 -14.06
CA GLY A 98 -1.12 -16.52 -13.51
C GLY A 98 -0.39 -15.41 -14.27
N ARG A 99 -1.07 -14.66 -15.14
CA ARG A 99 -0.43 -13.63 -15.97
C ARG A 99 -0.64 -12.22 -15.44
N VAL A 100 0.27 -11.32 -15.80
CA VAL A 100 0.12 -9.87 -15.62
C VAL A 100 0.94 -9.12 -16.67
N TYR A 101 0.40 -8.02 -17.20
CA TYR A 101 1.05 -7.18 -18.22
C TYR A 101 1.19 -5.73 -17.76
N ILE A 102 2.38 -5.31 -17.36
CA ILE A 102 2.64 -3.96 -16.80
C ILE A 102 3.24 -3.05 -17.89
N PRO A 103 2.59 -1.95 -18.28
CA PRO A 103 3.15 -0.97 -19.23
C PRO A 103 4.45 -0.35 -18.72
N ILE A 104 5.37 0.00 -19.62
CA ILE A 104 6.61 0.73 -19.29
C ILE A 104 6.90 1.81 -20.35
N GLU A 105 7.55 2.91 -19.95
CA GLU A 105 7.85 4.04 -20.84
C GLU A 105 8.89 3.73 -21.94
N GLY A 106 9.64 2.61 -21.85
CA GLY A 106 10.69 2.29 -22.81
C GLY A 106 11.56 1.08 -22.46
N GLY A 107 12.59 0.85 -23.28
CA GLY A 107 13.63 -0.13 -22.97
C GLY A 107 14.59 0.39 -21.90
N GLY A 108 14.75 -0.36 -20.81
CA GLY A 108 15.53 0.06 -19.65
C GLY A 108 15.99 -1.10 -18.76
N LYS A 109 16.41 -0.77 -17.54
CA LYS A 109 16.70 -1.74 -16.47
C LYS A 109 15.55 -1.71 -15.48
N TYR A 110 14.93 -2.86 -15.23
CA TYR A 110 13.81 -3.01 -14.31
C TYR A 110 14.07 -4.17 -13.35
N THR A 111 13.60 -4.03 -12.11
CA THR A 111 13.46 -5.12 -11.14
C THR A 111 11.98 -5.48 -11.06
N VAL A 112 11.67 -6.76 -11.06
CA VAL A 112 10.31 -7.26 -10.78
C VAL A 112 10.34 -7.91 -9.40
N GLU A 113 9.50 -7.41 -8.50
CA GLU A 113 9.41 -7.83 -7.10
C GLU A 113 8.03 -8.52 -6.90
N LEU A 114 8.03 -9.72 -6.32
CA LEU A 114 6.85 -10.54 -6.03
C LEU A 114 6.58 -10.57 -4.52
N ASP A 115 5.32 -10.66 -4.13
CA ASP A 115 4.82 -10.70 -2.75
C ASP A 115 3.90 -11.94 -2.64
N GLU A 116 4.37 -13.00 -1.96
CA GLU A 116 3.82 -14.38 -1.96
C GLU A 116 3.45 -14.93 -0.55
#